data_AF-A0AAW6CSZ9-F1
#
_entry.id   AF-A0AAW6CSZ9-F1
#
_cell.length_a   1.000
_cell.length_b   1.000
_cell.length_c   1.000
_cell.angle_alpha   90.00
_cell.angle_beta   90.00
_cell.angle_gamma   90.00
#
_symmetry.space_group_name_H-M   'P 1'
#
loop_
_entity.id
_entity.type
_entity.pdbx_description
1 polymer ?
#
loop_
_entity_poly.entity_id
_entity_poly.type
_entity_poly.pdbx_seq_one_letter_code
_entity_poly.pdbx_strand_id
1 'polypeptide(L)'
;MNQLQERIFKIYQEVSKLCQKHDIPYFAIGGTCLGAVRHQGFIPWDDDLDIAIPIEHYEEFLTLARKELPSYLEVYDGFDRPHHLCLFSKIIDQRTTYIHETQKDYPDSYMGIFIDVMPISGVPSDRKKRERFYKKLRWYAILNNHSRFPIRSRSKGSRQLLCAFSHGMNIFLPKQYYLKQYFQLLKKYPFFSSQWTSFVWLESSLDRFTMPLKWFQKQVMLPFEKDRIPCPKDYDAVLKKQYQDYWILPPVQDRVAPHKSLMDLHRSYQEYAKHPEWVNLYFSQKLSDPNEPLKDSQ
;
A
#
# COMPACT_ATOMS: atom_id res chain seq x y z
N MET A 1 12.40 15.68 -8.80
CA MET A 1 11.49 15.54 -7.63
C MET A 1 10.76 16.85 -7.34
N ASN A 2 9.48 16.76 -6.96
CA ASN A 2 8.76 17.83 -6.25
C ASN A 2 8.94 17.69 -4.72
N GLN A 3 8.41 18.63 -3.92
CA GLN A 3 8.58 18.62 -2.46
C GLN A 3 8.03 17.36 -1.77
N LEU A 4 6.93 16.79 -2.29
CA LEU A 4 6.37 15.54 -1.78
C LEU A 4 7.31 14.38 -2.08
N GLN A 5 7.75 14.24 -3.32
CA GLN A 5 8.70 13.20 -3.74
C GLN A 5 10.02 13.29 -2.98
N GLU A 6 10.52 14.49 -2.66
CA GLU A 6 11.69 14.67 -1.80
C GLU A 6 11.46 14.11 -0.39
N ARG A 7 10.24 14.26 0.16
CA ARG A 7 9.88 13.71 1.47
C ARG A 7 9.82 12.19 1.43
N ILE A 8 9.13 11.63 0.44
CA ILE A 8 9.02 10.19 0.20
C ILE A 8 10.42 9.58 0.00
N PHE A 9 11.26 10.23 -0.80
CA PHE A 9 12.62 9.77 -1.07
C PHE A 9 13.47 9.70 0.21
N LYS A 10 13.35 10.67 1.13
CA LYS A 10 14.04 10.62 2.42
C LYS A 10 13.63 9.42 3.27
N ILE A 11 12.33 9.08 3.29
CA ILE A 11 11.83 7.87 3.96
C ILE A 11 12.45 6.62 3.32
N TYR A 12 12.43 6.54 1.98
CA TYR A 12 13.06 5.46 1.23
C TYR A 12 14.55 5.31 1.55
N GLN A 13 15.31 6.39 1.65
CA GLN A 13 16.74 6.32 1.98
C GLN A 13 16.99 5.68 3.35
N GLU A 14 16.19 6.00 4.36
CA GLU A 14 16.32 5.36 5.68
C GLU A 14 15.92 3.88 5.66
N VAL A 15 14.86 3.53 4.93
CA VAL A 15 14.44 2.14 4.74
C VAL A 15 15.48 1.33 3.96
N SER A 16 16.05 1.90 2.90
CA SER A 16 17.10 1.28 2.09
C SER A 16 18.36 1.03 2.92
N LYS A 17 18.80 2.00 3.74
CA LYS A 17 19.91 1.81 4.69
C LYS A 17 19.65 0.69 5.68
N LEU A 18 18.43 0.63 6.24
CA LEU A 18 18.04 -0.43 7.17
C LEU A 18 18.11 -1.81 6.48
N CYS A 19 17.54 -1.94 5.29
CA CYS A 19 17.57 -3.18 4.53
C CYS A 19 19.01 -3.60 4.17
N GLN A 20 19.86 -2.66 3.75
CA GLN A 20 21.28 -2.93 3.44
C GLN A 20 22.07 -3.36 4.67
N LYS A 21 21.83 -2.73 5.83
CA LYS A 21 22.51 -3.04 7.09
C LYS A 21 22.24 -4.47 7.56
N HIS A 22 21.05 -5.00 7.28
CA HIS A 22 20.59 -6.31 7.77
C HIS A 22 20.39 -7.33 6.63
N ASP A 23 20.95 -7.07 5.45
CA ASP A 23 20.86 -7.95 4.28
C ASP A 23 19.42 -8.37 3.90
N ILE A 24 18.45 -7.47 4.09
CA ILE A 24 17.03 -7.73 3.78
C ILE A 24 16.79 -7.46 2.29
N PRO A 25 16.44 -8.48 1.49
CA PRO A 25 16.14 -8.28 0.08
C PRO A 25 14.80 -7.56 -0.09
N TYR A 26 14.75 -6.60 -1.02
CA TYR A 26 13.50 -5.95 -1.42
C TYR A 26 13.54 -5.55 -2.90
N PHE A 27 12.38 -5.24 -3.47
CA PHE A 27 12.23 -4.86 -4.87
C PHE A 27 11.35 -3.63 -4.99
N ALA A 28 11.73 -2.66 -5.81
CA ALA A 28 10.78 -1.71 -6.38
C ALA A 28 9.74 -2.45 -7.20
N ILE A 29 8.48 -2.06 -7.06
CA ILE A 29 7.35 -2.68 -7.76
C ILE A 29 6.46 -1.60 -8.39
N GLY A 30 5.52 -2.03 -9.25
CA GLY A 30 4.48 -1.15 -9.79
C GLY A 30 5.01 0.14 -10.42
N GLY A 31 4.42 1.27 -10.02
CA GLY A 31 4.78 2.61 -10.50
C GLY A 31 6.23 2.98 -10.18
N THR A 32 6.73 2.57 -9.01
CA THR A 32 8.13 2.82 -8.61
C THR A 32 9.12 2.12 -9.52
N CYS A 33 8.91 0.84 -9.85
CA CYS A 33 9.75 0.10 -10.79
C CYS A 33 9.69 0.71 -12.20
N LEU A 34 8.49 1.08 -12.65
CA LEU A 34 8.30 1.76 -13.92
C LEU A 34 9.01 3.12 -13.95
N GLY A 35 8.96 3.88 -12.87
CA GLY A 35 9.67 5.14 -12.69
C GLY A 35 11.18 4.96 -12.82
N ALA A 36 11.75 4.00 -12.09
CA ALA A 36 13.18 3.68 -12.18
C ALA A 36 13.64 3.38 -13.62
N VAL A 37 12.86 2.58 -14.35
CA VAL A 37 13.18 2.17 -15.73
C VAL A 37 13.00 3.32 -16.73
N ARG A 38 11.89 4.04 -16.65
CA ARG A 38 11.48 5.01 -17.68
C ARG A 38 11.96 6.43 -17.41
N HIS A 39 12.04 6.83 -16.15
CA HIS A 39 12.36 8.19 -15.71
C HIS A 39 13.64 8.27 -14.88
N GLN A 40 14.26 7.14 -14.53
CA GLN A 40 15.41 7.09 -13.62
C GLN A 40 15.11 7.72 -12.26
N GLY A 41 13.84 7.64 -11.82
CA GLY A 41 13.33 8.34 -10.64
C GLY A 41 11.81 8.18 -10.52
N PHE A 42 11.16 9.08 -9.80
CA PHE A 42 9.70 9.09 -9.71
C PHE A 42 9.05 9.36 -11.07
N ILE A 43 7.88 8.78 -11.30
CA ILE A 43 7.00 9.27 -12.36
C ILE A 43 6.55 10.69 -11.96
N PRO A 44 6.58 11.70 -12.85
CA PRO A 44 6.39 13.10 -12.44
C PRO A 44 5.07 13.40 -11.71
N TRP A 45 4.03 12.61 -11.97
CA TRP A 45 2.70 12.74 -11.37
C TRP A 45 2.40 11.69 -10.29
N ASP A 46 3.34 10.78 -9.98
CA ASP A 46 3.19 9.84 -8.86
C ASP A 46 3.34 10.55 -7.52
N ASP A 47 2.62 10.05 -6.53
CA ASP A 47 2.58 10.58 -5.16
C ASP A 47 2.97 9.56 -4.09
N ASP A 48 3.46 8.37 -4.48
CA ASP A 48 3.88 7.30 -3.58
C ASP A 48 5.22 6.64 -4.00
N LEU A 49 5.66 5.68 -3.18
CA LEU A 49 6.77 4.77 -3.47
C LEU A 49 6.45 3.41 -2.88
N ASP A 50 6.54 2.39 -3.71
CA ASP A 50 6.18 1.01 -3.38
C ASP A 50 7.40 0.09 -3.43
N ILE A 51 7.61 -0.67 -2.35
CA ILE A 51 8.57 -1.77 -2.31
C ILE A 51 7.92 -3.08 -1.89
N ALA A 52 8.42 -4.19 -2.41
CA ALA A 52 8.06 -5.53 -1.98
C ALA A 52 9.21 -6.19 -1.22
N ILE A 53 8.92 -6.77 -0.06
CA ILE A 53 9.84 -7.58 0.74
C ILE A 53 9.34 -9.05 0.74
N PRO A 54 10.20 -10.04 0.44
CA PRO A 54 9.84 -11.45 0.52
C PRO A 54 9.25 -11.83 1.88
N ILE A 55 8.18 -12.63 1.87
CA ILE A 55 7.41 -12.98 3.07
C ILE A 55 8.26 -13.59 4.18
N GLU A 56 9.35 -14.27 3.84
CA GLU A 56 10.33 -14.84 4.76
C GLU A 56 11.06 -13.79 5.61
N HIS A 57 11.30 -12.59 5.06
CA HIS A 57 12.00 -11.49 5.75
C HIS A 57 11.06 -10.40 6.27
N TYR A 58 9.78 -10.46 5.92
CA TYR A 58 8.85 -9.36 6.18
C TYR A 58 8.67 -9.07 7.68
N GLU A 59 8.55 -10.10 8.52
CA GLU A 59 8.39 -9.92 9.98
C GLU A 59 9.68 -9.43 10.64
N GLU A 60 10.83 -9.91 10.18
CA GLU A 60 12.15 -9.44 10.61
C GLU A 60 12.33 -7.96 10.27
N PHE A 61 12.04 -7.57 9.03
CA PHE A 61 12.04 -6.18 8.60
C PHE A 61 11.18 -5.30 9.51
N LEU A 62 9.92 -5.69 9.75
CA LEU A 62 9.01 -4.91 10.59
C LEU A 62 9.49 -4.78 12.04
N THR A 63 10.18 -5.80 12.56
CA THR A 63 10.77 -5.78 13.90
C THR A 63 11.95 -4.81 13.96
N LEU A 64 12.85 -4.89 12.99
CA LEU A 64 14.01 -4.00 12.88
C LEU A 64 13.58 -2.55 12.61
N ALA A 65 12.59 -2.35 11.75
CA ALA A 65 12.06 -1.02 11.43
C ALA A 65 11.50 -0.31 12.65
N ARG A 66 10.75 -1.01 13.51
CA ARG A 66 10.26 -0.46 14.79
C ARG A 66 11.37 -0.10 15.77
N LYS A 67 12.52 -0.77 15.69
CA LYS A 67 13.62 -0.63 16.65
C LYS A 67 14.68 0.39 16.21
N GLU A 68 14.98 0.46 14.92
CA GLU A 68 16.19 1.10 14.40
C GLU A 68 15.94 2.26 13.45
N LEU A 69 14.72 2.43 12.91
CA LEU A 69 14.42 3.62 12.13
C LEU A 69 14.53 4.87 13.02
N PRO A 70 14.90 6.03 12.43
CA PRO A 70 14.86 7.30 13.14
C PRO A 70 13.49 7.55 13.80
N SER A 71 13.49 8.20 14.96
CA SER A 71 12.27 8.41 15.77
C SER A 71 11.16 9.21 15.09
N TYR A 72 11.45 9.92 13.99
CA TYR A 72 10.44 10.60 13.19
C TYR A 72 9.74 9.67 12.18
N LEU A 73 10.21 8.44 12.01
CA LEU A 73 9.58 7.41 11.19
C LEU A 73 8.86 6.40 12.06
N GLU A 74 7.72 5.89 11.59
CA GLU A 74 6.93 4.87 12.29
C GLU A 74 6.47 3.78 11.33
N VAL A 75 6.46 2.53 11.81
CA VAL A 75 5.76 1.43 11.13
C VAL A 75 4.27 1.59 11.35
N TYR A 76 3.53 1.86 10.29
CA TYR A 76 2.08 2.03 10.29
C TYR A 76 1.42 0.80 9.64
N ASP A 77 0.77 -0.05 10.44
CA ASP A 77 0.14 -1.27 9.95
C ASP A 77 -1.11 -1.69 10.72
N GLY A 78 -1.79 -2.72 10.21
CA GLY A 78 -3.04 -3.20 10.78
C GLY A 78 -2.87 -4.06 12.04
N PHE A 79 -1.65 -4.35 12.49
CA PHE A 79 -1.45 -5.02 13.78
C PHE A 79 -1.65 -4.05 14.95
N ASP A 80 -1.21 -2.80 14.76
CA ASP A 80 -1.27 -1.75 15.78
C ASP A 80 -2.42 -0.75 15.53
N ARG A 81 -2.85 -0.56 14.28
CA ARG A 81 -3.90 0.41 13.89
C ARG A 81 -5.23 -0.30 13.60
N PRO A 82 -6.30 -0.06 14.41
CA PRO A 82 -7.60 -0.68 14.18
C PRO A 82 -8.18 -0.36 12.80
N HIS A 83 -8.19 0.92 12.42
CA HIS A 83 -8.72 1.41 11.15
C HIS A 83 -7.66 1.51 10.04
N HIS A 84 -6.87 0.45 9.87
CA HIS A 84 -5.99 0.30 8.70
C HIS A 84 -6.69 -0.45 7.57
N LEU A 85 -6.77 0.16 6.38
CA LEU A 85 -7.41 -0.43 5.21
C LEU A 85 -6.53 -1.46 4.50
N CYS A 86 -5.21 -1.25 4.48
CA CYS A 86 -4.29 -2.09 3.73
C CYS A 86 -3.99 -3.41 4.47
N LEU A 87 -3.60 -4.43 3.71
CA LEU A 87 -3.14 -5.73 4.25
C LEU A 87 -1.62 -5.81 4.42
N PHE A 88 -0.95 -4.68 4.24
CA PHE A 88 0.48 -4.50 4.29
C PHE A 88 0.84 -3.27 5.13
N SER A 89 2.12 -3.04 5.34
CA SER A 89 2.64 -2.00 6.24
C SER A 89 3.11 -0.79 5.45
N LYS A 90 3.09 0.37 6.09
CA LYS A 90 3.67 1.61 5.58
C LYS A 90 4.77 2.08 6.53
N ILE A 91 5.76 2.80 6.03
CA ILE A 91 6.68 3.58 6.86
C ILE A 91 6.31 5.05 6.69
N ILE A 92 5.87 5.71 7.76
CA ILE A 92 5.33 7.08 7.72
C ILE A 92 6.29 8.08 8.36
N ASP A 93 6.36 9.31 7.85
CA ASP A 93 7.02 10.45 8.51
C ASP A 93 6.03 11.17 9.44
N GLN A 94 6.21 10.99 10.76
CA GLN A 94 5.31 11.48 11.80
C GLN A 94 5.22 13.01 11.86
N ARG A 95 6.14 13.74 11.21
CA ARG A 95 6.16 15.21 11.18
C ARG A 95 5.26 15.80 10.09
N THR A 96 4.59 14.95 9.33
CA THR A 96 3.82 15.33 8.15
C THR A 96 2.41 14.75 8.22
N THR A 97 1.57 15.12 7.27
CA THR A 97 0.19 14.67 7.14
C THR A 97 -0.07 14.16 5.73
N TYR A 98 -0.66 12.95 5.67
CA TYR A 98 -1.29 12.38 4.49
C TYR A 98 -2.57 11.66 4.94
N ILE A 99 -3.72 12.28 4.67
CA ILE A 99 -5.02 11.70 5.03
C ILE A 99 -5.81 11.48 3.74
N HIS A 100 -6.10 10.23 3.42
CA HIS A 100 -6.99 9.89 2.31
C HIS A 100 -8.45 10.17 2.67
N GLU A 101 -9.29 10.51 1.70
CA GLU A 101 -10.71 10.81 1.94
C GLU A 101 -11.45 9.68 2.67
N THR A 102 -11.07 8.42 2.44
CA THR A 102 -11.66 7.25 3.11
C THR A 102 -11.33 7.16 4.60
N GLN A 103 -10.31 7.88 5.07
CA GLN A 103 -9.86 7.92 6.46
C GLN A 103 -10.56 9.03 7.25
N LYS A 104 -11.24 9.98 6.60
CA LYS A 104 -11.76 11.22 7.24
C LYS A 104 -12.54 10.99 8.54
N ASP A 105 -13.33 9.91 8.61
CA ASP A 105 -14.19 9.60 9.76
C ASP A 105 -13.49 8.76 10.85
N TYR A 106 -12.18 8.47 10.68
CA TYR A 106 -11.39 7.62 11.56
C TYR A 106 -10.06 8.31 11.91
N PRO A 107 -10.05 9.26 12.87
CA PRO A 107 -8.84 10.01 13.23
C PRO A 107 -7.68 9.12 13.70
N ASP A 108 -7.95 7.94 14.26
CA ASP A 108 -6.92 6.95 14.63
C ASP A 108 -6.22 6.30 13.43
N SER A 109 -6.79 6.48 12.23
CA SER A 109 -6.20 6.06 10.96
C SER A 109 -5.41 7.16 10.24
N TYR A 110 -5.37 8.39 10.77
CA TYR A 110 -4.56 9.44 10.15
C TYR A 110 -3.08 9.06 10.21
N MET A 111 -2.33 9.46 9.18
CA MET A 111 -0.92 9.12 9.03
C MET A 111 -0.17 10.25 8.33
N GLY A 112 1.17 10.18 8.35
CA GLY A 112 2.03 11.10 7.59
C GLY A 112 2.31 10.61 6.17
N ILE A 113 3.09 11.40 5.41
CA ILE A 113 3.68 10.97 4.13
C ILE A 113 4.41 9.65 4.34
N PHE A 114 4.33 8.74 3.37
CA PHE A 114 4.76 7.36 3.56
C PHE A 114 5.49 6.78 2.36
N ILE A 115 6.09 5.61 2.57
CA ILE A 115 6.31 4.61 1.53
C ILE A 115 5.52 3.34 1.88
N ASP A 116 5.13 2.59 0.86
CA ASP A 116 4.44 1.32 1.03
C ASP A 116 5.42 0.15 1.01
N VAL A 117 5.27 -0.73 2.00
CA VAL A 117 6.08 -1.93 2.15
C VAL A 117 5.14 -3.14 2.07
N MET A 118 5.10 -3.78 0.92
CA MET A 118 4.23 -4.92 0.67
C MET A 118 4.96 -6.26 0.85
N PRO A 119 4.29 -7.29 1.38
CA PRO A 119 4.83 -8.64 1.34
C PRO A 119 4.70 -9.21 -0.08
N ILE A 120 5.75 -9.84 -0.58
CA ILE A 120 5.68 -10.70 -1.78
C ILE A 120 5.92 -12.16 -1.37
N SER A 121 5.04 -13.05 -1.83
CA SER A 121 5.11 -14.48 -1.50
C SER A 121 5.08 -15.34 -2.75
N GLY A 122 5.34 -16.63 -2.56
CA GLY A 122 5.00 -17.63 -3.54
C GLY A 122 3.48 -17.79 -3.70
N VAL A 123 3.08 -18.45 -4.77
CA VAL A 123 1.70 -18.94 -4.98
C VAL A 123 1.73 -20.38 -5.50
N PRO A 124 0.66 -21.18 -5.32
CA PRO A 124 0.63 -22.55 -5.81
C PRO A 124 0.90 -22.64 -7.33
N SER A 125 1.72 -23.61 -7.74
CA SER A 125 1.97 -23.88 -9.17
C SER A 125 0.73 -24.41 -9.90
N ASP A 126 -0.01 -25.31 -9.25
CA ASP A 126 -1.27 -25.84 -9.81
C ASP A 126 -2.35 -24.76 -9.85
N ARG A 127 -2.99 -24.60 -11.03
CA ARG A 127 -3.97 -23.55 -11.29
C ARG A 127 -5.17 -23.63 -10.34
N LYS A 128 -5.73 -24.82 -10.11
CA LYS A 128 -6.90 -25.00 -9.24
C LYS A 128 -6.57 -24.75 -7.77
N LYS A 129 -5.38 -25.16 -7.29
CA LYS A 129 -4.88 -24.81 -5.95
C LYS A 129 -4.66 -23.30 -5.83
N ARG A 130 -4.10 -22.66 -6.85
CA ARG A 130 -3.89 -21.22 -6.90
C ARG A 130 -5.21 -20.44 -6.84
N GLU A 131 -6.20 -20.82 -7.63
CA GLU A 131 -7.55 -20.25 -7.57
C GLU A 131 -8.16 -20.32 -6.16
N ARG A 132 -8.03 -21.47 -5.48
CA ARG A 132 -8.49 -21.62 -4.08
C ARG A 132 -7.71 -20.74 -3.12
N PHE A 133 -6.39 -20.64 -3.30
CA PHE A 133 -5.53 -19.76 -2.51
C PHE A 133 -5.97 -18.30 -2.60
N TYR A 134 -6.18 -17.76 -3.81
CA TYR A 134 -6.64 -16.39 -3.98
C TYR A 134 -8.08 -16.15 -3.51
N LYS A 135 -8.99 -17.10 -3.71
CA LYS A 135 -10.34 -17.03 -3.11
C LYS A 135 -10.22 -16.87 -1.59
N LYS A 136 -9.33 -17.64 -0.96
CA LYS A 136 -9.09 -17.57 0.48
C LYS A 136 -8.44 -16.26 0.92
N LEU A 137 -7.45 -15.74 0.18
CA LEU A 137 -6.88 -14.41 0.44
C LEU A 137 -7.94 -13.31 0.37
N ARG A 138 -8.77 -13.33 -0.67
CA ARG A 138 -9.89 -12.40 -0.84
C ARG A 138 -10.88 -12.50 0.32
N TRP A 139 -11.21 -13.70 0.76
CA TRP A 139 -12.05 -13.89 1.95
C TRP A 139 -11.44 -13.26 3.20
N TYR A 140 -10.13 -13.45 3.44
CA TYR A 140 -9.46 -12.80 4.56
C TYR A 140 -9.40 -11.27 4.42
N ALA A 141 -9.20 -10.75 3.21
CA ALA A 141 -9.25 -9.31 2.94
C ALA A 141 -10.61 -8.70 3.30
N ILE A 142 -11.69 -9.33 2.80
CA ILE A 142 -13.08 -8.91 3.06
C ILE A 142 -13.39 -8.99 4.56
N LEU A 143 -13.03 -10.09 5.23
CA LEU A 143 -13.28 -10.28 6.65
C LEU A 143 -12.45 -9.32 7.52
N ASN A 144 -11.20 -9.04 7.13
CA ASN A 144 -10.36 -8.03 7.78
C ASN A 144 -10.96 -6.63 7.65
N ASN A 145 -11.48 -6.28 6.48
CA ASN A 145 -12.15 -4.99 6.29
C ASN A 145 -13.42 -4.91 7.14
N HIS A 146 -14.29 -5.93 7.09
CA HIS A 146 -15.52 -5.98 7.88
C HIS A 146 -15.28 -6.03 9.39
N SER A 147 -14.15 -6.56 9.86
CA SER A 147 -13.82 -6.54 11.28
C SER A 147 -13.34 -5.16 11.74
N ARG A 148 -12.78 -4.34 10.85
CA ARG A 148 -12.18 -3.03 11.18
C ARG A 148 -13.11 -1.87 10.96
N PHE A 149 -13.93 -1.91 9.92
CA PHE A 149 -14.80 -0.81 9.53
C PHE A 149 -16.27 -1.19 9.66
N PRO A 150 -17.13 -0.23 10.02
CA PRO A 150 -18.57 -0.42 9.91
C PRO A 150 -18.95 -0.72 8.46
N ILE A 151 -19.97 -1.54 8.28
CA ILE A 151 -20.46 -1.91 6.96
C ILE A 151 -21.12 -0.69 6.30
N ARG A 152 -20.38 -0.01 5.42
CA ARG A 152 -20.91 1.06 4.55
C ARG A 152 -21.60 0.51 3.31
N SER A 153 -22.41 -0.54 3.48
CA SER A 153 -23.07 -1.22 2.36
C SER A 153 -24.16 -0.33 1.75
N ARG A 154 -23.99 0.06 0.48
CA ARG A 154 -25.09 0.49 -0.40
C ARG A 154 -25.92 -0.67 -0.94
N SER A 155 -25.58 -1.92 -0.60
CA SER A 155 -26.29 -3.11 -1.10
C SER A 155 -27.64 -3.26 -0.41
N LYS A 156 -28.68 -3.57 -1.21
CA LYS A 156 -30.05 -3.84 -0.76
C LYS A 156 -30.27 -5.34 -0.59
N GLY A 157 -31.15 -5.75 0.33
CA GLY A 157 -31.65 -7.12 0.44
C GLY A 157 -30.73 -8.10 1.19
N SER A 158 -30.74 -9.38 0.82
CA SER A 158 -30.07 -10.48 1.54
C SER A 158 -28.56 -10.31 1.71
N ARG A 159 -27.91 -9.55 0.82
CA ARG A 159 -26.47 -9.23 0.90
C ARG A 159 -26.14 -8.33 2.10
N GLN A 160 -27.05 -7.46 2.52
CA GLN A 160 -26.90 -6.62 3.70
C GLN A 160 -26.97 -7.47 4.99
N LEU A 161 -27.88 -8.45 5.04
CA LEU A 161 -28.01 -9.39 6.16
C LEU A 161 -26.77 -10.28 6.30
N LEU A 162 -26.23 -10.79 5.18
CA LEU A 162 -24.97 -11.55 5.17
C LEU A 162 -23.78 -10.74 5.68
N CYS A 163 -23.66 -9.48 5.23
CA CYS A 163 -22.64 -8.58 5.76
C CYS A 163 -22.86 -8.35 7.27
N ALA A 164 -24.08 -7.99 7.69
CA ALA A 164 -24.39 -7.75 9.10
C ALA A 164 -24.11 -8.96 10.00
N PHE A 165 -24.44 -10.17 9.54
CA PHE A 165 -24.14 -11.43 10.22
C PHE A 165 -22.62 -11.65 10.33
N SER A 166 -21.89 -11.49 9.22
CA SER A 166 -20.43 -11.57 9.23
C SER A 166 -19.80 -10.54 10.17
N HIS A 167 -20.32 -9.32 10.22
CA HIS A 167 -19.82 -8.29 11.12
C HIS A 167 -20.09 -8.67 12.57
N GLY A 168 -21.31 -9.11 12.90
CA GLY A 168 -21.71 -9.56 14.24
C GLY A 168 -20.85 -10.72 14.76
N MET A 169 -20.53 -11.71 13.93
CA MET A 169 -19.62 -12.80 14.29
C MET A 169 -18.19 -12.33 14.57
N ASN A 170 -17.76 -11.25 13.92
CA ASN A 170 -16.39 -10.77 13.98
C ASN A 170 -16.14 -9.79 15.14
N ILE A 171 -17.18 -9.35 15.87
CA ILE A 171 -17.05 -8.40 16.99
C ILE A 171 -16.18 -8.97 18.12
N PHE A 172 -16.25 -10.29 18.35
CA PHE A 172 -15.51 -10.96 19.42
C PHE A 172 -14.06 -11.30 19.06
N LEU A 173 -13.66 -11.11 17.80
CA LEU A 173 -12.30 -11.39 17.36
C LEU A 173 -11.42 -10.13 17.49
N PRO A 174 -10.15 -10.27 17.91
CA PRO A 174 -9.19 -9.17 17.83
C PRO A 174 -9.12 -8.61 16.41
N LYS A 175 -9.02 -7.29 16.24
CA LYS A 175 -9.04 -6.63 14.92
C LYS A 175 -7.97 -7.17 13.96
N GLN A 176 -6.83 -7.60 14.50
CA GLN A 176 -5.71 -8.17 13.77
C GLN A 176 -5.85 -9.67 13.43
N TYR A 177 -6.93 -10.35 13.84
CA TYR A 177 -7.10 -11.80 13.64
C TYR A 177 -7.01 -12.19 12.16
N TYR A 178 -7.84 -11.60 11.29
CA TYR A 178 -7.85 -11.94 9.88
C TYR A 178 -6.57 -11.53 9.15
N LEU A 179 -5.92 -10.46 9.60
CA LEU A 179 -4.59 -10.09 9.12
C LEU A 179 -3.55 -11.17 9.46
N LYS A 180 -3.55 -11.70 10.69
CA LYS A 180 -2.69 -12.84 11.07
C LYS A 180 -2.97 -14.06 10.21
N GLN A 181 -4.24 -14.39 9.95
CA GLN A 181 -4.60 -15.52 9.09
C GLN A 181 -4.16 -15.30 7.63
N TYR A 182 -4.23 -14.07 7.13
CA TYR A 182 -3.73 -13.67 5.82
C TYR A 182 -2.21 -13.90 5.73
N PHE A 183 -1.43 -13.35 6.66
CA PHE A 183 0.03 -13.54 6.68
C PHE A 183 0.43 -15.01 6.87
N GLN A 184 -0.27 -15.77 7.72
CA GLN A 184 -0.05 -17.21 7.85
C GLN A 184 -0.29 -17.96 6.53
N LEU A 185 -1.28 -17.54 5.74
CA LEU A 185 -1.54 -18.15 4.43
C LEU A 185 -0.43 -17.82 3.43
N LEU A 186 0.11 -16.60 3.44
CA LEU A 186 1.26 -16.23 2.61
C LEU A 186 2.49 -17.05 2.97
N LYS A 187 2.79 -17.20 4.27
CA LYS A 187 3.94 -17.98 4.78
C LYS A 187 3.92 -19.47 4.38
N LYS A 188 2.75 -20.02 4.02
CA LYS A 188 2.67 -21.40 3.49
C LYS A 188 3.30 -21.57 2.11
N TYR A 189 3.52 -20.47 1.40
CA TYR A 189 4.13 -20.43 0.09
C TYR A 189 5.30 -19.44 0.15
N PRO A 190 6.47 -19.89 0.65
CA PRO A 190 7.65 -19.05 0.73
C PRO A 190 7.98 -18.53 -0.67
N PHE A 191 8.48 -17.30 -0.74
CA PHE A 191 8.92 -16.72 -2.00
C PHE A 191 10.03 -17.58 -2.61
N PHE A 192 11.19 -17.72 -1.96
CA PHE A 192 12.38 -18.28 -2.63
C PHE A 192 12.28 -19.75 -3.04
N SER A 193 11.35 -20.52 -2.47
CA SER A 193 11.11 -21.94 -2.81
C SER A 193 9.98 -22.16 -3.81
N SER A 194 9.33 -21.09 -4.29
CA SER A 194 8.19 -21.19 -5.20
C SER A 194 8.58 -21.01 -6.67
N GLN A 195 7.81 -21.61 -7.58
CA GLN A 195 7.98 -21.41 -9.02
C GLN A 195 7.25 -20.16 -9.53
N TRP A 196 6.18 -19.77 -8.83
CA TRP A 196 5.31 -18.66 -9.17
C TRP A 196 5.19 -17.72 -7.96
N THR A 197 5.08 -16.43 -8.24
CA THR A 197 4.85 -15.37 -7.25
C THR A 197 3.70 -14.48 -7.70
N SER A 198 3.23 -13.61 -6.81
CA SER A 198 2.24 -12.60 -7.13
C SER A 198 2.25 -11.43 -6.14
N PHE A 199 1.69 -10.31 -6.60
CA PHE A 199 1.30 -9.19 -5.75
C PHE A 199 -0.02 -9.51 -5.04
N VAL A 200 0.09 -10.24 -3.94
CA VAL A 200 -1.01 -10.87 -3.18
C VAL A 200 -1.96 -9.89 -2.47
N TRP A 201 -1.67 -8.58 -2.52
CA TRP A 201 -2.52 -7.52 -1.96
C TRP A 201 -3.52 -6.94 -2.97
N LEU A 202 -3.43 -7.27 -4.26
CA LEU A 202 -4.33 -6.77 -5.30
C LEU A 202 -5.49 -7.74 -5.55
N GLU A 203 -6.72 -7.28 -5.32
CA GLU A 203 -7.91 -8.12 -5.17
C GLU A 203 -8.47 -8.73 -6.49
N SER A 204 -7.93 -8.38 -7.67
CA SER A 204 -8.77 -8.39 -8.88
C SER A 204 -8.31 -9.20 -10.09
N SER A 205 -7.15 -9.87 -10.11
CA SER A 205 -6.89 -10.82 -11.21
C SER A 205 -5.80 -11.85 -10.93
N LEU A 206 -6.21 -13.12 -10.91
CA LEU A 206 -5.34 -14.29 -10.85
C LEU A 206 -4.20 -14.22 -11.86
N ASP A 207 -4.50 -13.85 -13.10
CA ASP A 207 -3.56 -14.03 -14.21
C ASP A 207 -2.67 -12.81 -14.47
N ARG A 208 -3.15 -11.59 -14.17
CA ARG A 208 -2.38 -10.35 -14.41
C ARG A 208 -1.17 -10.24 -13.49
N PHE A 209 -1.34 -10.58 -12.21
CA PHE A 209 -0.28 -10.38 -11.21
C PHE A 209 0.47 -11.66 -10.84
N THR A 210 0.00 -12.85 -11.25
CA THR A 210 0.79 -14.08 -11.09
C THR A 210 1.94 -14.12 -12.10
N MET A 211 3.17 -14.19 -11.62
CA MET A 211 4.39 -14.11 -12.44
C MET A 211 5.32 -15.28 -12.14
N PRO A 212 6.15 -15.71 -13.11
CA PRO A 212 7.24 -16.63 -12.85
C PRO A 212 8.18 -16.04 -11.80
N LEU A 213 8.49 -16.78 -10.73
CA LEU A 213 9.38 -16.29 -9.69
C LEU A 213 10.79 -16.01 -10.20
N LYS A 214 11.22 -16.73 -11.26
CA LYS A 214 12.52 -16.49 -11.92
C LYS A 214 12.76 -15.02 -12.28
N TRP A 215 11.70 -14.25 -12.57
CA TRP A 215 11.82 -12.82 -12.88
C TRP A 215 12.34 -11.98 -11.72
N PHE A 216 12.17 -12.49 -10.49
CA PHE A 216 12.57 -11.86 -9.24
C PHE A 216 13.75 -12.57 -8.55
N GLN A 217 14.32 -13.63 -9.14
CA GLN A 217 15.42 -14.39 -8.54
C GLN A 217 16.67 -13.56 -8.28
N LYS A 218 16.87 -12.50 -9.06
CA LYS A 218 17.98 -11.56 -8.93
C LYS A 218 17.46 -10.15 -8.94
N GLN A 219 18.19 -9.26 -8.28
CA GLN A 219 17.96 -7.83 -8.33
C GLN A 219 18.92 -7.18 -9.32
N VAL A 220 18.49 -6.06 -9.90
CA VAL A 220 19.35 -5.13 -10.61
C VAL A 220 19.15 -3.74 -10.01
N MET A 221 20.25 -3.08 -9.63
CA MET A 221 20.21 -1.73 -9.10
C MET A 221 20.03 -0.74 -10.26
N LEU A 222 18.87 -0.11 -10.37
CA LEU A 222 18.62 0.92 -11.38
C LEU A 222 18.81 2.32 -10.78
N PRO A 223 19.21 3.33 -11.58
CA PRO A 223 19.20 4.72 -11.14
C PRO A 223 17.81 5.12 -10.64
N PHE A 224 17.76 5.80 -9.50
CA PHE A 224 16.53 6.35 -8.96
C PHE A 224 16.83 7.65 -8.22
N GLU A 225 16.50 8.77 -8.87
CA GLU A 225 16.85 10.11 -8.41
C GLU A 225 18.37 10.24 -8.19
N LYS A 226 18.78 10.61 -6.97
CA LYS A 226 20.19 10.76 -6.57
C LYS A 226 20.83 9.49 -5.97
N ASP A 227 20.15 8.36 -6.08
CA ASP A 227 20.57 7.07 -5.52
C ASP A 227 20.22 5.94 -6.52
N ARG A 228 20.07 4.72 -6.02
CA ARG A 228 19.66 3.55 -6.79
C ARG A 228 18.58 2.80 -6.04
N ILE A 229 17.79 2.02 -6.76
CA ILE A 229 16.76 1.15 -6.19
C ILE A 229 16.86 -0.26 -6.79
N PRO A 230 16.75 -1.33 -5.98
CA PRO A 230 16.74 -2.68 -6.50
C PRO A 230 15.43 -2.97 -7.23
N CYS A 231 15.51 -3.31 -8.51
CA CYS A 231 14.39 -3.79 -9.31
C CYS A 231 14.55 -5.30 -9.59
N PRO A 232 13.47 -6.03 -9.92
CA PRO A 232 13.58 -7.39 -10.43
C PRO A 232 14.50 -7.41 -11.66
N LYS A 233 15.40 -8.39 -11.77
CA LYS A 233 16.33 -8.47 -12.91
C LYS A 233 15.60 -8.52 -14.26
N ASP A 234 14.46 -9.22 -14.31
CA ASP A 234 13.62 -9.29 -15.50
C ASP A 234 12.47 -8.27 -15.45
N TYR A 235 12.75 -7.03 -15.00
CA TYR A 235 11.75 -5.97 -14.85
C TYR A 235 10.94 -5.73 -16.12
N ASP A 236 11.52 -5.87 -17.32
CA ASP A 236 10.82 -5.66 -18.60
C ASP A 236 9.64 -6.64 -18.75
N ALA A 237 9.84 -7.91 -18.35
CA ALA A 237 8.79 -8.92 -18.38
C ALA A 237 7.70 -8.65 -17.33
N VAL A 238 8.09 -8.18 -16.15
CA VAL A 238 7.16 -7.76 -15.07
C VAL A 238 6.31 -6.58 -15.55
N LEU A 239 6.94 -5.52 -16.07
CA LEU A 239 6.27 -4.30 -16.50
C LEU A 239 5.38 -4.53 -17.73
N LYS A 240 5.82 -5.30 -18.73
CA LYS A 240 4.97 -5.69 -19.87
C LYS A 240 3.74 -6.47 -19.43
N LYS A 241 3.89 -7.33 -18.43
CA LYS A 241 2.75 -8.08 -17.90
C LYS A 241 1.75 -7.19 -17.14
N GLN A 242 2.23 -6.16 -16.43
CA GLN A 242 1.37 -5.27 -15.67
C GLN A 242 0.73 -4.15 -16.52
N TYR A 243 1.51 -3.54 -17.40
CA TYR A 243 1.20 -2.28 -18.08
C TYR A 243 1.21 -2.39 -19.61
N GLN A 244 1.49 -3.56 -20.19
CA GLN A 244 1.62 -3.77 -21.63
C GLN A 244 2.76 -2.91 -22.22
N ASP A 245 2.48 -2.04 -23.18
CA ASP A 245 3.48 -1.12 -23.74
C ASP A 245 3.71 0.07 -22.81
N TYR A 246 4.50 -0.16 -21.77
CA TYR A 246 4.73 0.79 -20.68
C TYR A 246 5.61 1.98 -21.07
N TRP A 247 6.19 1.99 -22.28
CA TRP A 247 6.93 3.14 -22.81
C TRP A 247 5.99 4.23 -23.32
N ILE A 248 4.78 3.87 -23.74
CA ILE A 248 3.75 4.83 -24.09
C ILE A 248 3.29 5.52 -22.81
N LEU A 249 3.46 6.84 -22.78
CA LEU A 249 2.95 7.65 -21.68
C LEU A 249 1.43 7.71 -21.75
N PRO A 250 0.73 7.71 -20.60
CA PRO A 250 -0.70 7.98 -20.60
C PRO A 250 -0.98 9.36 -21.19
N PRO A 251 -2.20 9.60 -21.72
CA PRO A 251 -2.64 10.92 -22.15
C PRO A 251 -2.42 11.97 -21.06
N VAL A 252 -2.17 13.23 -21.44
CA VAL A 252 -1.82 14.30 -20.49
C VAL A 252 -2.89 14.49 -19.42
N GLN A 253 -4.17 14.36 -19.77
CA GLN A 253 -5.29 14.45 -18.84
C GLN A 253 -5.30 13.36 -17.75
N ASP A 254 -4.66 12.22 -18.01
CA ASP A 254 -4.57 11.09 -17.08
C ASP A 254 -3.29 11.16 -16.23
N ARG A 255 -2.41 12.15 -16.45
CA ARG A 255 -1.15 12.38 -15.71
C ARG A 255 -1.41 13.18 -14.44
N VAL A 256 -2.28 12.66 -13.59
CA VAL A 256 -2.65 13.24 -12.31
C VAL A 256 -2.26 12.31 -11.18
N ALA A 257 -2.04 12.88 -9.98
CA ALA A 257 -1.81 12.08 -8.80
C ALA A 257 -2.99 11.14 -8.55
N PRO A 258 -2.76 9.83 -8.32
CA PRO A 258 -3.82 8.85 -8.24
C PRO A 258 -4.69 8.99 -6.98
N HIS A 259 -4.18 9.60 -5.92
CA HIS A 259 -4.85 9.64 -4.63
C HIS A 259 -5.40 11.02 -4.28
N LYS A 260 -6.65 11.04 -3.80
CA LYS A 260 -7.28 12.24 -3.26
C LYS A 260 -7.03 12.32 -1.75
N SER A 261 -6.12 13.20 -1.35
CA SER A 261 -5.69 13.33 0.04
C SER A 261 -5.60 14.78 0.52
N LEU A 262 -5.69 14.96 1.84
CA LEU A 262 -5.18 16.13 2.56
C LEU A 262 -3.71 15.88 2.83
N MET A 263 -2.85 16.77 2.33
CA MET A 263 -1.40 16.69 2.51
C MET A 263 -0.86 17.96 3.15
N ASP A 264 -0.03 17.77 4.19
CA ASP A 264 0.74 18.85 4.83
C ASP A 264 2.16 18.34 5.10
N LEU A 265 3.17 18.97 4.49
CA LEU A 265 4.58 18.57 4.61
C LEU A 265 5.28 19.17 5.84
N HIS A 266 4.58 19.98 6.63
CA HIS A 266 5.10 20.77 7.73
C HIS A 266 4.33 20.59 9.05
N ARG A 267 3.16 19.94 9.02
CA ARG A 267 2.36 19.63 10.19
C ARG A 267 2.14 18.14 10.37
N SER A 268 2.30 17.66 11.60
CA SER A 268 2.03 16.27 11.96
C SER A 268 0.53 15.94 11.86
N TYR A 269 0.23 14.76 11.31
CA TYR A 269 -1.13 14.21 11.29
C TYR A 269 -1.75 14.07 12.69
N GLN A 270 -0.92 13.99 13.73
CA GLN A 270 -1.36 13.91 15.12
C GLN A 270 -2.07 15.19 15.59
N GLU A 271 -1.74 16.35 15.00
CA GLU A 271 -2.47 17.59 15.26
C GLU A 271 -3.87 17.55 14.63
N TYR A 272 -3.96 17.08 13.39
CA TYR A 272 -5.25 16.87 12.72
C TYR A 272 -6.12 15.82 13.43
N ALA A 273 -5.50 14.80 14.04
CA ALA A 273 -6.23 13.80 14.82
C ALA A 273 -6.89 14.39 16.08
N LYS A 274 -6.35 15.49 16.64
CA LYS A 274 -6.96 16.24 17.74
C LYS A 274 -8.07 17.19 17.27
N HIS A 275 -8.07 17.52 15.98
CA HIS A 275 -8.98 18.48 15.34
C HIS A 275 -9.64 17.88 14.08
N PRO A 276 -10.40 16.77 14.20
CA PRO A 276 -11.01 16.09 13.06
C PRO A 276 -11.99 16.98 12.27
N GLU A 277 -12.51 18.04 12.86
CA GLU A 277 -13.31 19.07 12.20
C GLU A 277 -12.55 19.76 11.05
N TRP A 278 -11.23 19.95 11.16
CA TRP A 278 -10.42 20.55 10.08
C TRP A 278 -10.36 19.64 8.85
N VAL A 279 -10.23 18.34 9.09
CA VAL A 279 -10.17 17.31 8.03
C VAL A 279 -11.53 17.21 7.34
N ASN A 280 -12.62 17.20 8.12
CA ASN A 280 -13.98 17.20 7.58
C ASN A 280 -14.27 18.44 6.74
N LEU A 281 -13.85 19.63 7.20
CA LEU A 281 -13.99 20.89 6.47
C LEU A 281 -13.21 20.86 5.15
N TYR A 282 -11.97 20.37 5.16
CA TYR A 282 -11.16 20.24 3.95
C TYR A 282 -11.85 19.39 2.88
N PHE A 283 -12.39 18.22 3.27
CA PHE A 283 -13.06 17.34 2.33
C PHE A 283 -14.46 17.83 1.93
N SER A 284 -15.17 18.60 2.76
CA SER A 284 -16.47 19.19 2.40
C SER A 284 -16.34 20.36 1.42
N GLN A 285 -15.34 21.23 1.60
CA GLN A 285 -15.06 22.35 0.70
C GLN A 285 -14.53 21.89 -0.67
N LYS A 286 -13.91 20.71 -0.75
CA LYS A 286 -13.54 20.07 -2.02
C LYS A 286 -14.71 19.32 -2.69
N LEU A 287 -15.82 19.09 -1.99
CA LEU A 287 -17.05 18.50 -2.57
C LEU A 287 -17.97 19.57 -3.19
N SER A 288 -17.79 20.85 -2.84
CA SER A 288 -18.31 21.99 -3.60
C SER A 288 -17.35 22.29 -4.74
N ASP A 289 -17.77 22.01 -5.98
CA ASP A 289 -17.02 22.28 -7.20
C ASP A 289 -16.53 23.75 -7.26
N PRO A 290 -15.26 24.02 -7.63
CA PRO A 290 -14.73 25.37 -7.83
C PRO A 290 -15.44 26.20 -8.91
N ASN A 291 -16.43 25.67 -9.63
CA ASN A 291 -17.26 26.40 -10.58
C ASN A 291 -18.63 26.87 -10.04
N GLU A 292 -18.99 26.59 -8.79
CA GLU A 292 -20.20 27.17 -8.20
C GLU A 292 -19.88 28.47 -7.43
N PRO A 293 -20.39 29.64 -7.86
CA PRO A 293 -20.23 30.85 -7.09
C PRO A 293 -20.96 30.71 -5.76
N LEU A 294 -20.24 30.98 -4.68
CA LEU A 294 -20.77 31.09 -3.32
C LEU A 294 -22.01 31.99 -3.36
N LYS A 295 -23.19 31.40 -3.16
CA LYS A 295 -24.39 32.18 -2.84
C LYS A 295 -24.25 32.61 -1.40
N ASP A 296 -24.07 33.92 -1.23
CA ASP A 296 -24.07 34.58 0.07
C ASP A 296 -25.30 34.15 0.87
N SER A 297 -25.02 33.71 2.10
CA SER A 297 -25.99 33.45 3.14
C SER A 297 -26.79 34.71 3.48
N GLN A 298 -28.12 34.62 3.36
CA GLN A 298 -29.08 35.38 4.16
C GLN A 298 -29.98 34.39 4.89
#